data_AF-A0A662FWI9-F1
#
_entry.id   AF-A0A662FWI9-F1
#
_cell.length_a   1.000
_cell.length_b   1.000
_cell.length_c   1.000
_cell.angle_alpha   90.00
_cell.angle_beta   90.00
_cell.angle_gamma   90.00
#
_symmetry.space_group_name_H-M   'P 1'
#
loop_
_entity.id
_entity.type
_entity.pdbx_description
1 polymer ?
#
loop_
_entity_poly.entity_id
_entity_poly.type
_entity_poly.pdbx_seq_one_letter_code
_entity_poly.pdbx_strand_id
1 'polypeptide(L)'
;MPSAAVSYVIYVTVMIGISAAVIFFFMSYSSILTRDLIEPQMNEVANYICENILKVYTLVNTSDSNMIVKELNIPSNIMNKGYFVEIVKLGEVKYLVLRLKVEPWTEIYKRIPLQGDIASIDYIDGESFSYGNGWRAYQQHRVDSGYAGLTNYRVLVFARRENGRIILGLAWAEKT
;
A
#
# COMPACT_ATOMS: atom_id res chain seq x y z
N MET A 1 34.85 5.73 -53.11
CA MET A 1 34.26 6.56 -52.05
C MET A 1 32.75 6.49 -52.19
N PRO A 2 31.98 6.18 -51.12
CA PRO A 2 30.52 6.21 -51.20
C PRO A 2 30.06 7.60 -51.67
N SER A 3 28.95 7.66 -52.42
CA SER A 3 28.42 8.93 -52.89
C SER A 3 27.99 9.80 -51.70
N ALA A 4 28.05 11.13 -51.85
CA ALA A 4 27.71 12.08 -50.79
C ALA A 4 26.31 11.80 -50.18
N ALA A 5 25.36 11.32 -51.00
CA ALA A 5 24.04 10.92 -50.57
C ALA A 5 24.07 9.70 -49.61
N VAL A 6 24.88 8.68 -49.91
CA VAL A 6 24.99 7.47 -49.07
C VAL A 6 25.64 7.82 -47.72
N SER A 7 26.69 8.63 -47.73
CA SER A 7 27.32 9.09 -46.48
C SER A 7 26.37 9.91 -45.60
N TYR A 8 25.59 10.82 -46.20
CA TYR A 8 24.60 11.61 -45.46
C TYR A 8 23.54 10.72 -44.77
N VAL A 9 23.00 9.74 -45.48
CA VAL A 9 22.01 8.80 -44.91
C VAL A 9 22.60 8.00 -43.76
N ILE A 10 23.85 7.54 -43.87
CA ILE A 10 24.54 6.83 -42.79
C ILE A 10 24.66 7.73 -41.56
N TYR A 11 25.15 8.96 -41.70
CA TYR A 11 25.33 9.87 -40.56
C TYR A 11 24.01 10.22 -39.88
N VAL A 12 22.96 10.51 -40.65
CA VAL A 12 21.63 10.80 -40.09
C VAL A 12 21.07 9.57 -39.37
N THR A 13 21.22 8.37 -39.95
CA THR A 13 20.76 7.12 -39.32
C THR A 13 21.49 6.85 -38.00
N VAL A 14 22.81 7.04 -37.97
CA VAL A 14 23.60 6.89 -36.75
C VAL A 14 23.21 7.93 -35.70
N MET A 15 23.00 9.19 -36.09
CA MET A 15 22.59 10.25 -35.16
C MET A 15 21.21 9.97 -34.54
N ILE A 16 20.25 9.50 -35.34
CA ILE A 16 18.94 9.06 -34.86
C ILE A 16 19.08 7.86 -33.92
N GLY A 17 19.89 6.87 -34.30
CA GLY A 17 20.14 5.68 -33.49
C GLY A 17 20.75 6.02 -32.12
N ILE A 18 21.75 6.90 -32.09
CA ILE A 18 22.36 7.37 -30.84
C ILE A 18 21.33 8.15 -30.00
N SER A 19 20.56 9.04 -30.62
CA SER A 19 19.54 9.84 -29.91
C SER A 19 18.48 8.93 -29.28
N ALA A 20 17.99 7.93 -30.01
CA ALA A 20 17.03 6.96 -29.50
C ALA A 20 17.63 6.13 -28.36
N ALA A 21 18.88 5.69 -28.48
CA ALA A 21 19.57 4.93 -27.43
C ALA A 21 19.75 5.76 -26.14
N VAL A 22 20.10 7.04 -26.26
CA VAL A 22 20.24 7.95 -25.12
C VAL A 22 18.90 8.14 -24.42
N ILE A 23 17.82 8.41 -25.16
CA ILE A 23 16.47 8.55 -24.59
C ILE A 23 16.06 7.29 -23.85
N PHE A 24 16.26 6.12 -24.46
CA PHE A 24 15.93 4.84 -23.83
C PHE A 24 16.73 4.59 -22.55
N PHE A 25 18.01 4.94 -22.54
CA PHE A 25 18.87 4.84 -21.37
C PHE A 25 18.38 5.76 -20.24
N PHE A 26 18.07 7.02 -20.54
CA PHE A 26 17.54 7.96 -19.54
C PHE A 26 16.20 7.52 -18.97
N MET A 27 15.28 7.04 -19.80
CA MET A 27 13.98 6.52 -19.34
C MET A 27 14.17 5.32 -18.39
N SER A 28 15.06 4.39 -18.75
CA SER A 28 15.36 3.21 -17.94
C SER A 28 16.01 3.59 -16.60
N TYR A 29 17.00 4.48 -16.64
CA TYR A 29 17.72 4.94 -15.45
C TYR A 29 16.82 5.74 -14.50
N SER A 30 15.98 6.64 -15.04
CA SER A 30 15.01 7.39 -14.23
C SER A 30 14.01 6.47 -13.53
N SER A 31 13.60 5.38 -14.18
CA SER A 31 12.69 4.40 -13.60
C SER A 31 13.32 3.64 -12.43
N ILE A 32 14.60 3.28 -12.54
CA ILE A 32 15.37 2.62 -11.46
C ILE A 32 15.51 3.57 -10.26
N LEU A 33 15.97 4.80 -10.49
CA LEU A 33 16.11 5.78 -9.41
C LEU A 33 14.78 6.06 -8.69
N THR A 34 13.68 6.08 -9.42
CA THR A 34 12.36 6.28 -8.83
C THR A 34 11.96 5.11 -7.93
N ARG A 35 12.30 3.86 -8.30
CA ARG A 35 12.11 2.69 -7.40
C ARG A 35 12.95 2.81 -6.14
N ASP A 36 14.24 3.10 -6.29
CA ASP A 36 15.19 3.17 -5.18
C ASP A 36 14.81 4.23 -4.13
N LEU A 37 14.13 5.30 -4.54
CA LEU A 37 13.64 6.34 -3.63
C LEU A 37 12.28 6.02 -3.00
N ILE A 38 11.41 5.31 -3.73
CA ILE A 38 10.04 5.00 -3.29
C ILE A 38 10.02 3.77 -2.38
N GLU A 39 10.83 2.76 -2.67
CA GLU A 39 10.82 1.48 -1.96
C GLU A 39 11.13 1.63 -0.46
N PRO A 40 12.11 2.45 -0.01
CA PRO A 40 12.33 2.71 1.41
C PRO A 40 11.11 3.39 2.08
N GLN A 41 10.52 4.38 1.41
CA GLN A 41 9.34 5.08 1.93
C GLN A 41 8.14 4.14 2.07
N MET A 42 7.91 3.26 1.09
CA MET A 42 6.89 2.23 1.17
C MET A 42 7.17 1.22 2.29
N ASN A 43 8.43 0.81 2.46
CA ASN A 43 8.81 -0.09 3.55
C ASN A 43 8.57 0.54 4.92
N GLU A 44 8.88 1.82 5.10
CA GLU A 44 8.57 2.56 6.33
C GLU A 44 7.06 2.63 6.59
N VAL A 45 6.27 2.93 5.56
CA VAL A 45 4.81 2.93 5.67
C VAL A 45 4.25 1.54 5.98
N ALA A 46 4.76 0.49 5.32
CA ALA A 46 4.37 -0.88 5.60
C ALA A 46 4.72 -1.29 7.04
N ASN A 47 5.89 -0.90 7.54
CA ASN A 47 6.29 -1.11 8.93
C ASN A 47 5.33 -0.39 9.89
N TYR A 48 5.04 0.88 9.62
CA TYR A 48 4.10 1.67 10.41
C TYR A 48 2.71 1.00 10.47
N ILE A 49 2.18 0.54 9.34
CA ILE A 49 0.87 -0.13 9.30
C ILE A 49 0.93 -1.45 10.10
N CYS A 50 1.97 -2.27 9.88
CA CYS A 50 2.17 -3.52 10.64
C CYS A 50 2.25 -3.29 12.15
N GLU A 51 2.95 -2.24 12.59
CA GLU A 51 3.02 -1.88 14.00
C GLU A 51 1.65 -1.46 14.56
N ASN A 52 0.87 -0.67 13.82
CA ASN A 52 -0.47 -0.28 14.25
C ASN A 52 -1.41 -1.49 14.31
N ILE A 53 -1.32 -2.40 13.35
CA ILE A 53 -2.01 -3.70 13.39
C ILE A 53 -1.65 -4.46 14.67
N LEU A 54 -0.36 -4.60 14.96
CA LEU A 54 0.11 -5.31 16.16
C LEU A 54 -0.39 -4.62 17.43
N LYS A 55 -0.28 -3.29 17.51
CA LYS A 55 -0.74 -2.51 18.66
C LYS A 55 -2.24 -2.69 18.89
N VAL A 56 -3.06 -2.56 17.85
CA VAL A 56 -4.52 -2.74 17.95
C VAL A 56 -4.87 -4.16 18.38
N TYR A 57 -4.22 -5.16 17.80
CA TYR A 57 -4.37 -6.57 18.21
C TYR A 57 -4.00 -6.78 19.69
N THR A 58 -2.80 -6.34 20.11
CA THR A 58 -2.34 -6.49 21.48
C THR A 58 -3.27 -5.81 22.46
N LEU A 59 -3.72 -4.59 22.17
CA LEU A 59 -4.63 -3.86 23.06
C LEU A 59 -5.99 -4.57 23.21
N VAL A 60 -6.55 -5.14 22.14
CA VAL A 60 -7.79 -5.94 22.24
C VAL A 60 -7.56 -7.22 23.02
N ASN A 61 -6.37 -7.81 22.91
CA ASN A 61 -6.03 -9.03 23.63
C ASN A 61 -5.81 -8.80 25.13
N THR A 62 -5.22 -7.66 25.51
CA THR A 62 -4.87 -7.37 26.92
C THR A 62 -5.90 -6.53 27.67
N SER A 63 -6.88 -5.94 26.97
CA SER A 63 -7.94 -5.15 27.60
C SER A 63 -9.30 -5.87 27.57
N ASP A 64 -10.24 -5.34 28.34
CA ASP A 64 -11.65 -5.75 28.30
C ASP A 64 -12.43 -5.07 27.15
N SER A 65 -11.74 -4.32 26.29
CA SER A 65 -12.38 -3.63 25.16
C SER A 65 -12.81 -4.65 24.10
N ASN A 66 -14.09 -4.62 23.73
CA ASN A 66 -14.61 -5.51 22.70
C ASN A 66 -14.10 -5.16 21.29
N MET A 67 -13.75 -3.89 21.06
CA MET A 67 -13.28 -3.41 19.77
C MET A 67 -12.33 -2.23 19.95
N ILE A 68 -11.25 -2.23 19.17
CA ILE A 68 -10.31 -1.11 19.09
C ILE A 68 -10.13 -0.76 17.62
N VAL A 69 -10.15 0.54 17.35
CA VAL A 69 -10.03 1.11 16.01
C VAL A 69 -8.92 2.14 16.03
N LYS A 70 -8.05 2.10 15.03
CA LYS A 70 -6.97 3.05 14.86
C LYS A 70 -6.96 3.59 13.45
N GLU A 71 -6.98 4.92 13.34
CA GLU A 71 -6.77 5.61 12.08
C GLU A 71 -5.31 5.54 11.68
N LEU A 72 -5.07 5.19 10.41
CA LEU A 72 -3.74 5.19 9.82
C LEU A 72 -3.45 6.57 9.24
N ASN A 73 -2.39 7.20 9.73
CA ASN A 73 -1.90 8.46 9.18
C ASN A 73 -0.80 8.15 8.16
N ILE A 74 -1.19 7.95 6.91
CA ILE A 74 -0.24 7.64 5.83
C ILE A 74 0.39 8.94 5.32
N PRO A 75 1.73 9.01 5.23
CA PRO A 75 2.44 10.14 4.66
C PRO A 75 1.91 10.56 3.27
N SER A 76 1.84 11.88 3.04
CA SER A 76 1.23 12.45 1.84
C SER A 76 1.94 12.07 0.53
N ASN A 77 3.25 11.79 0.58
CA ASN A 77 4.05 11.27 -0.55
C ASN A 77 3.55 9.90 -1.06
N ILE A 78 3.00 9.05 -0.19
CA ILE A 78 2.40 7.77 -0.56
C ILE A 78 0.90 7.93 -0.82
N MET A 79 0.21 8.68 0.04
CA MET A 79 -1.22 8.91 -0.09
C MET A 79 -1.60 9.56 -1.43
N ASN A 80 -0.87 10.58 -1.88
CA ASN A 80 -1.16 11.28 -3.14
C ASN A 80 -0.86 10.44 -4.39
N LYS A 81 -0.07 9.37 -4.26
CA LYS A 81 0.20 8.43 -5.35
C LYS A 81 -0.89 7.35 -5.47
N GLY A 82 -1.66 7.17 -4.41
CA GLY A 82 -2.62 6.09 -4.32
C GLY A 82 -1.98 4.75 -4.02
N TYR A 83 -2.60 4.00 -3.12
CA TYR A 83 -2.11 2.71 -2.66
C TYR A 83 -3.24 1.72 -2.37
N PHE A 84 -2.89 0.45 -2.35
CA PHE A 84 -3.71 -0.63 -1.83
C PHE A 84 -3.06 -1.22 -0.59
N VAL A 85 -3.87 -1.49 0.43
CA VAL A 85 -3.46 -2.24 1.62
C VAL A 85 -4.33 -3.48 1.73
N GLU A 86 -3.72 -4.62 1.93
CA GLU A 86 -4.41 -5.90 2.11
C GLU A 86 -3.71 -6.71 3.18
N ILE A 87 -4.49 -7.45 3.96
CA ILE A 87 -3.96 -8.41 4.92
C ILE A 87 -4.22 -9.80 4.35
N VAL A 88 -3.16 -10.48 3.94
CA VAL A 88 -3.24 -11.83 3.36
C VAL A 88 -2.73 -12.87 4.35
N LYS A 89 -3.32 -14.06 4.31
CA LYS A 89 -2.89 -15.22 5.08
C LYS A 89 -2.22 -16.23 4.13
N LEU A 90 -0.94 -16.52 4.37
CA LEU A 90 -0.20 -17.55 3.65
C LEU A 90 0.22 -18.63 4.66
N GLY A 91 -0.53 -19.74 4.68
CA GLY A 91 -0.41 -20.76 5.72
C GLY A 91 -0.83 -20.21 7.09
N GLU A 92 0.05 -20.31 8.08
CA GLU A 92 -0.18 -19.73 9.42
C GLU A 92 0.34 -18.29 9.55
N VAL A 93 1.10 -17.82 8.57
CA VAL A 93 1.74 -16.50 8.62
C VAL A 93 0.85 -15.47 7.93
N LYS A 94 0.73 -14.31 8.56
CA LYS A 94 -0.02 -13.16 8.02
C LYS A 94 0.95 -12.14 7.46
N TYR A 95 0.59 -11.61 6.29
CA TYR A 95 1.36 -10.59 5.60
C TYR A 95 0.47 -9.38 5.33
N LEU A 96 1.05 -8.21 5.51
CA LEU A 96 0.56 -6.97 4.95
C LEU A 96 1.11 -6.87 3.53
N VAL A 97 0.23 -6.63 2.56
CA VAL A 97 0.60 -6.26 1.19
C VAL A 97 0.28 -4.78 1.02
N LEU A 98 1.30 -4.01 0.67
CA LEU A 98 1.18 -2.59 0.31
C LEU A 98 1.60 -2.42 -1.13
N ARG A 99 0.70 -1.96 -1.99
CA ARG A 99 0.98 -1.72 -3.42
C ARG A 99 0.74 -0.26 -3.77
N LEU A 100 1.68 0.38 -4.46
CA LEU A 100 1.47 1.70 -5.05
C LEU A 100 0.80 1.58 -6.42
N LYS A 101 -0.05 2.56 -6.74
CA LYS A 101 -0.79 2.62 -8.01
C LYS A 101 -0.10 3.44 -9.10
N VAL A 102 1.13 3.88 -8.86
CA VAL A 102 1.90 4.67 -9.82
C VAL A 102 2.99 3.84 -10.45
N GLU A 103 3.47 4.27 -11.62
CA GLU A 103 4.72 3.77 -12.14
C GLU A 103 5.91 4.36 -11.37
N PRO A 104 6.94 3.55 -11.07
CA PRO A 104 7.01 2.10 -11.29
C PRO A 104 6.09 1.31 -10.34
N TRP A 105 5.49 0.23 -10.84
CA TRP A 105 4.73 -0.71 -10.01
C TRP A 105 5.62 -1.25 -8.89
N THR A 106 5.35 -0.84 -7.66
CA THR A 106 6.09 -1.26 -6.46
C THR A 106 5.12 -1.88 -5.47
N GLU A 107 5.52 -3.02 -4.93
CA GLU A 107 4.74 -3.79 -3.97
C GLU A 107 5.65 -4.27 -2.85
N ILE A 108 5.24 -4.04 -1.61
CA ILE A 108 5.94 -4.46 -0.41
C ILE A 108 5.12 -5.51 0.32
N TYR A 109 5.77 -6.62 0.63
CA TYR A 109 5.26 -7.67 1.50
C TYR A 109 5.91 -7.54 2.87
N LYS A 110 5.10 -7.32 3.90
CA LYS A 110 5.60 -7.25 5.27
C LYS A 110 4.92 -8.30 6.14
N ARG A 111 5.71 -9.19 6.73
CA ARG A 111 5.22 -10.13 7.74
C ARG A 111 4.68 -9.36 8.94
N ILE A 112 3.46 -9.68 9.36
CA ILE A 112 2.88 -9.15 10.60
C ILE A 112 3.24 -10.13 11.72
N PRO A 113 4.04 -9.72 12.72
CA PRO A 113 4.53 -10.62 13.77
C PRO A 113 3.47 -10.81 14.87
N LEU A 114 2.31 -11.41 14.54
CA LEU A 114 1.32 -11.75 15.55
C LEU A 114 1.77 -12.99 16.31
N GLN A 115 1.82 -12.90 17.65
CA GLN A 115 2.04 -14.04 18.54
C GLN A 115 0.69 -14.50 19.13
N GLY A 116 0.47 -15.82 19.18
CA GLY A 116 -0.75 -16.45 19.69
C GLY A 116 -1.64 -17.07 18.61
N ASP A 117 -2.53 -17.97 19.03
CA ASP A 117 -3.44 -18.79 18.19
C ASP A 117 -4.53 -18.00 17.44
N ILE A 118 -4.47 -16.68 17.52
CA ILE A 118 -5.65 -15.83 17.39
C ILE A 118 -5.28 -14.64 16.52
N ALA A 119 -5.53 -14.76 15.23
CA ALA A 119 -6.22 -13.69 14.53
C ALA A 119 -6.81 -14.38 13.31
N SER A 120 -8.13 -14.54 13.28
CA SER A 120 -8.73 -14.76 11.98
C SER A 120 -8.70 -13.42 11.26
N ILE A 121 -8.28 -13.42 9.99
CA ILE A 121 -8.57 -12.32 9.06
C ILE A 121 -9.95 -12.64 8.45
N ASP A 122 -10.85 -13.16 9.28
CA ASP A 122 -12.21 -13.55 8.89
C ASP A 122 -13.11 -12.41 9.36
N TYR A 123 -13.10 -11.33 8.61
CA TYR A 123 -14.13 -10.32 8.71
C TYR A 123 -15.00 -10.38 7.47
N ILE A 124 -16.23 -9.90 7.61
CA ILE A 124 -17.22 -9.92 6.56
C ILE A 124 -17.13 -8.61 5.78
N ASP A 125 -16.73 -8.71 4.52
CA ASP A 125 -16.67 -7.56 3.62
C ASP A 125 -18.03 -6.85 3.52
N GLY A 126 -18.00 -5.51 3.63
CA GLY A 126 -19.19 -4.68 3.53
C GLY A 126 -19.94 -4.47 4.84
N GLU A 127 -19.59 -5.16 5.93
CA GLU A 127 -20.09 -4.78 7.26
C GLU A 127 -19.62 -3.37 7.62
N SER A 128 -20.49 -2.59 8.26
CA SER A 128 -20.14 -1.26 8.75
C SER A 128 -20.32 -1.14 10.25
N PHE A 129 -19.53 -0.28 10.87
CA PHE A 129 -19.64 0.07 12.28
C PHE A 129 -19.45 1.57 12.45
N SER A 130 -20.18 2.16 13.40
CA SER A 130 -19.97 3.56 13.76
C SER A 130 -18.73 3.68 14.64
N TYR A 131 -17.90 4.68 14.39
CA TYR A 131 -16.68 4.94 15.14
C TYR A 131 -16.47 6.45 15.27
N GLY A 132 -16.25 6.95 16.47
CA GLY A 132 -16.10 8.39 16.71
C GLY A 132 -17.35 9.23 16.36
N ASN A 133 -17.23 10.55 16.52
CA ASN A 133 -18.35 11.47 16.33
C ASN A 133 -18.70 11.62 14.84
N GLY A 134 -19.65 10.79 14.37
CA GLY A 134 -20.22 10.88 13.02
C GLY A 134 -19.37 10.25 11.93
N TRP A 135 -18.53 9.25 12.24
CA TRP A 135 -17.91 8.43 11.18
C TRP A 135 -18.52 7.04 11.14
N ARG A 136 -18.73 6.54 9.92
CA ARG A 136 -19.08 5.16 9.64
C ARG A 136 -17.92 4.50 8.92
N ALA A 137 -17.41 3.43 9.50
CA ALA A 137 -16.36 2.60 8.95
C ALA A 137 -16.96 1.40 8.23
N TYR A 138 -16.42 1.04 7.08
CA TYR A 138 -16.81 -0.07 6.23
C TYR A 138 -15.65 -1.03 6.10
N GLN A 139 -15.86 -2.27 6.54
CA GLN A 139 -14.85 -3.33 6.53
C GLN A 139 -14.56 -3.76 5.09
N GLN A 140 -13.28 -3.97 4.76
CA GLN A 140 -12.81 -4.29 3.41
C GLN A 140 -11.58 -5.18 3.42
N HIS A 141 -11.58 -6.26 2.63
CA HIS A 141 -10.48 -7.20 2.46
C HIS A 141 -9.19 -6.47 2.07
N ARG A 142 -9.39 -5.55 1.14
CA ARG A 142 -8.39 -4.66 0.59
C ARG A 142 -8.92 -3.24 0.66
N VAL A 143 -8.17 -2.35 1.29
CA VAL A 143 -8.47 -0.91 1.24
C VAL A 143 -7.72 -0.29 0.08
N ASP A 144 -8.50 0.38 -0.77
CA ASP A 144 -8.02 1.21 -1.87
C ASP A 144 -8.07 2.69 -1.44
N SER A 145 -6.94 3.38 -1.44
CA SER A 145 -6.88 4.80 -1.07
C SER A 145 -7.32 5.77 -2.19
N GLY A 146 -7.64 5.29 -3.39
CA GLY A 146 -7.82 6.13 -4.57
C GLY A 146 -6.54 6.87 -4.98
N TYR A 147 -6.64 7.84 -5.89
CA TYR A 147 -5.51 8.65 -6.41
C TYR A 147 -5.48 10.10 -5.87
N ALA A 148 -6.34 10.45 -4.93
CA ALA A 148 -6.44 11.81 -4.41
C ALA A 148 -6.44 11.77 -2.89
N GLY A 149 -5.60 12.62 -2.26
CA GLY A 149 -5.55 12.79 -0.81
C GLY A 149 -6.96 12.90 -0.24
N LEU A 150 -7.38 11.84 0.43
CA LEU A 150 -8.77 11.62 0.82
C LEU A 150 -9.12 12.56 1.98
N THR A 151 -9.55 13.80 1.69
CA THR A 151 -9.97 14.74 2.74
C THR A 151 -11.23 14.29 3.48
N ASN A 152 -12.03 13.40 2.87
CA ASN A 152 -13.29 12.89 3.41
C ASN A 152 -13.26 11.42 3.83
N TYR A 153 -12.16 10.71 3.61
CA TYR A 153 -12.07 9.28 3.93
C TYR A 153 -10.85 8.98 4.80
N ARG A 154 -11.00 8.05 5.73
CA ARG A 154 -9.92 7.60 6.61
C ARG A 154 -9.69 6.12 6.43
N VAL A 155 -8.43 5.72 6.30
CA VAL A 155 -8.07 4.31 6.35
C VAL A 155 -7.87 3.92 7.82
N LEU A 156 -8.52 2.84 8.21
CA LEU A 156 -8.56 2.36 9.57
C LEU A 156 -8.06 0.92 9.63
N VAL A 157 -7.43 0.59 10.75
CA VAL A 157 -7.22 -0.78 11.20
C VAL A 157 -8.11 -0.99 12.41
N PHE A 158 -8.77 -2.13 12.48
CA PHE A 158 -9.56 -2.50 13.65
C PHE A 158 -9.23 -3.92 14.09
N ALA A 159 -9.40 -4.16 15.39
CA ALA A 159 -9.54 -5.49 15.93
C ALA A 159 -10.80 -5.54 16.80
N ARG A 160 -11.54 -6.64 16.73
CA ARG A 160 -12.72 -6.89 17.55
C ARG A 160 -12.70 -8.30 18.13
N ARG A 161 -13.25 -8.47 19.33
CA ARG A 161 -13.43 -9.77 19.96
C ARG A 161 -14.80 -10.32 19.56
N GLU A 162 -14.82 -11.53 19.02
CA GLU A 162 -16.03 -12.21 18.59
C GLU A 162 -15.89 -13.70 18.89
N ASN A 163 -16.81 -14.27 19.66
CA ASN A 163 -16.83 -15.69 20.03
C ASN A 163 -15.49 -16.22 20.61
N GLY A 164 -14.82 -15.40 21.43
CA GLY A 164 -13.53 -15.75 22.04
C GLY A 164 -12.33 -15.67 21.09
N ARG A 165 -12.53 -15.22 19.84
CA ARG A 165 -11.47 -14.97 18.87
C ARG A 165 -11.32 -13.47 18.61
N ILE A 166 -10.13 -13.06 18.21
CA ILE A 166 -9.86 -11.69 17.76
C ILE A 166 -9.89 -11.70 16.23
N ILE A 167 -10.77 -10.87 15.69
CA ILE A 167 -10.87 -10.58 14.26
C ILE A 167 -10.09 -9.30 14.00
N LEU A 168 -9.18 -9.35 13.05
CA LEU A 168 -8.39 -8.21 12.60
C LEU A 168 -8.79 -7.86 11.17
N GLY A 169 -9.02 -6.58 10.89
CA GLY A 169 -9.37 -6.14 9.55
C GLY A 169 -8.96 -4.71 9.23
N LEU A 170 -9.17 -4.37 7.96
CA LEU A 170 -9.02 -3.02 7.44
C LEU A 170 -10.40 -2.45 7.16
N ALA A 171 -10.53 -1.14 7.30
CA ALA A 171 -11.75 -0.43 6.95
C ALA A 171 -11.43 0.92 6.32
N TRP A 172 -12.34 1.41 5.48
CA TRP A 172 -12.40 2.82 5.12
C TRP A 172 -13.54 3.47 5.91
N ALA A 173 -13.35 4.69 6.38
CA ALA A 173 -14.40 5.43 7.05
C ALA A 173 -14.75 6.71 6.32
N GLU A 174 -16.04 7.03 6.34
CA GLU A 174 -16.63 8.23 5.78
C GLU A 174 -17.40 8.97 6.87
N LYS A 175 -17.41 10.29 6.77
CA LYS A 175 -18.17 11.13 7.69
C LYS A 175 -19.64 11.16 7.27
N THR A 176 -20.52 10.72 8.16
CA THR A 176 -21.99 10.74 8.02
C THR A 176 -22.58 12.04 8.52
#